data_AF-S4RUI8-F1
#
_entry.id   AF-S4RUI8-F1
#
_cell.length_a   1.000
_cell.length_b   1.000
_cell.length_c   1.000
_cell.angle_alpha   90.00
_cell.angle_beta   90.00
_cell.angle_gamma   90.00
#
_symmetry.space_group_name_H-M   'P 1'
#
loop_
_entity.id
_entity.type
_entity.pdbx_description
1 polymer ?
#
loop_
_entity_poly.entity_id
_entity_poly.type
_entity_poly.pdbx_seq_one_letter_code
_entity_poly.pdbx_strand_id
1 'polypeptide(L)'
;YDLKDPATFAASSRVNVALKWSAPPVWDSAPGLARRLRVEKHTDGYGGGGGGHGSEQLHDDQGVTALLMLTVPWYLRLYVHTLSVSTRGRDVVPSYVGYVPAQGRRPHLLELLLQLPPRSTTRVTLSFERALLTWTDYPPDPNHGFYIASAVVTAMMPIDVNQTLVVGFATQFANRTPLSLERGVSRVYTPPLLISLPTPDFSMPYNVICLTCTVLAVGFGSLHNLLTRRFTVAQPAPASRLVTCLANILRRMRGVPPL
;
A
#
# COMPACT_ATOMS: atom_id res chain seq x y z
N TYR A 1 -35.70 -31.97 19.66
CA TYR A 1 -36.05 -31.48 21.00
C TYR A 1 -36.84 -30.20 20.82
N ASP A 2 -38.17 -30.29 20.91
CA ASP A 2 -39.03 -29.12 20.81
C ASP A 2 -39.17 -28.50 22.22
N LEU A 3 -38.56 -27.33 22.41
CA LEU A 3 -38.52 -26.62 23.71
C LEU A 3 -39.89 -26.01 24.08
N LYS A 4 -40.90 -26.15 23.21
CA LYS A 4 -42.28 -25.72 23.48
C LYS A 4 -43.13 -26.82 24.10
N ASP A 5 -42.69 -28.08 24.02
CA ASP A 5 -43.45 -29.20 24.56
C ASP A 5 -43.25 -29.28 26.08
N PRO A 6 -44.30 -29.09 26.89
CA PRO A 6 -44.18 -29.06 28.35
C PRO A 6 -43.67 -30.38 28.94
N ALA A 7 -43.80 -31.48 28.21
CA ALA A 7 -43.29 -32.81 28.57
C ALA A 7 -41.76 -32.93 28.48
N THR A 8 -41.08 -32.01 27.79
CA THR A 8 -39.61 -32.01 27.65
C THR A 8 -38.88 -31.31 28.80
N PHE A 9 -39.59 -30.52 29.61
CA PHE A 9 -39.04 -29.97 30.85
C PHE A 9 -39.01 -31.09 31.91
N ALA A 10 -37.90 -31.79 31.99
CA ALA A 10 -37.72 -32.88 32.93
C ALA A 10 -37.97 -32.42 34.38
N ALA A 11 -38.67 -33.25 35.14
CA ALA A 11 -38.93 -33.17 36.58
C ALA A 11 -37.66 -33.32 37.45
N SER A 12 -36.56 -32.68 37.05
CA SER A 12 -35.31 -32.63 37.82
C SER A 12 -35.18 -31.26 38.48
N SER A 13 -34.60 -31.21 39.68
CA SER A 13 -34.53 -30.02 40.56
C SER A 13 -33.61 -28.89 40.06
N ARG A 14 -33.49 -28.71 38.75
CA ARG A 14 -32.70 -27.66 38.12
C ARG A 14 -33.62 -26.58 37.58
N VAL A 15 -33.24 -25.32 37.80
CA VAL A 15 -34.01 -24.14 37.41
C VAL A 15 -34.21 -24.13 35.90
N ASN A 16 -35.46 -24.19 35.45
CA ASN A 16 -35.82 -24.06 34.05
C ASN A 16 -36.07 -22.58 33.75
N VAL A 17 -35.19 -21.95 32.97
CA VAL A 17 -35.34 -20.57 32.51
C VAL A 17 -35.94 -20.57 31.10
N ALA A 18 -37.17 -20.07 30.97
CA ALA A 18 -37.82 -19.84 29.68
C ALA A 18 -37.82 -18.34 29.37
N LEU A 19 -37.24 -17.97 28.22
CA LEU A 19 -37.25 -16.59 27.73
C LEU A 19 -38.42 -16.41 26.77
N LYS A 20 -39.39 -15.58 27.15
CA LYS A 20 -40.55 -15.22 26.32
C LYS A 20 -40.32 -13.83 25.73
N TRP A 21 -40.22 -13.75 24.41
CA TRP A 21 -40.10 -12.49 23.67
C TRP A 21 -41.50 -12.05 23.22
N SER A 22 -41.78 -10.74 23.25
CA SER A 22 -43.05 -10.17 22.77
C SER A 22 -43.17 -10.18 21.24
N ALA A 23 -42.05 -10.25 20.54
CA ALA A 23 -41.93 -10.39 19.09
C ALA A 23 -40.88 -11.46 18.76
N PRO A 24 -40.95 -12.15 17.60
CA PRO A 24 -39.94 -13.12 17.23
C PRO A 24 -38.55 -12.46 17.18
N PRO A 25 -37.53 -13.02 17.85
CA PRO A 25 -36.17 -12.52 17.71
C PRO A 25 -35.74 -12.62 16.24
N VAL A 26 -35.41 -11.48 15.65
CA VAL A 26 -34.83 -11.41 14.30
C VAL A 26 -33.35 -11.77 14.47
N TRP A 27 -33.02 -13.03 14.15
CA TRP A 27 -31.65 -13.57 14.24
C TRP A 27 -30.78 -13.22 13.04
N ASP A 28 -31.40 -12.84 11.93
CA ASP A 28 -30.70 -12.26 10.80
C ASP A 28 -30.34 -10.82 11.14
N SER A 29 -29.12 -10.40 10.74
CA SER A 29 -28.71 -9.01 10.72
C SER A 29 -29.88 -8.18 10.22
N ALA A 30 -30.48 -7.38 11.13
CA ALA A 30 -31.70 -6.65 10.84
C ALA A 30 -31.63 -6.06 9.42
N PRO A 31 -32.68 -6.19 8.59
CA PRO A 31 -32.70 -5.59 7.25
C PRO A 31 -32.63 -4.04 7.25
N GLY A 32 -32.35 -3.45 8.42
CA GLY A 32 -32.10 -2.05 8.68
C GLY A 32 -30.87 -1.79 9.56
N LEU A 33 -29.85 -2.66 9.59
CA LEU A 33 -28.47 -2.21 9.90
C LEU A 33 -27.94 -1.44 8.68
N ALA A 34 -28.73 -0.46 8.24
CA ALA A 34 -28.33 0.54 7.28
C ALA A 34 -27.03 1.10 7.81
N ARG A 35 -25.95 0.92 7.05
CA ARG A 35 -24.70 1.64 7.29
C ARG A 35 -25.07 3.10 7.40
N ARG A 36 -25.14 3.62 8.62
CA ARG A 36 -25.52 5.00 8.91
C ARG A 36 -24.54 5.98 8.27
N LEU A 37 -23.33 5.51 8.00
CA LEU A 37 -22.24 6.31 7.50
C LEU A 37 -21.40 5.47 6.52
N ARG A 38 -21.57 5.74 5.23
CA ARG A 38 -20.65 5.29 4.18
C ARG A 38 -19.55 6.34 4.04
N VAL A 39 -18.29 5.94 3.86
CA VAL A 39 -17.20 6.85 3.51
C VAL A 39 -16.33 6.14 2.51
N GLU A 40 -16.11 6.79 1.38
CA GLU A 40 -15.25 6.27 0.32
C GLU A 40 -14.24 7.32 -0.08
N LYS A 41 -13.05 6.88 -0.47
CA LYS A 41 -11.95 7.74 -0.89
C LYS A 41 -11.49 7.21 -2.25
N HIS A 42 -11.55 8.05 -3.27
CA HIS A 42 -11.28 7.65 -4.66
C HIS A 42 -10.15 8.44 -5.26
N THR A 43 -9.55 7.91 -6.32
CA THR A 43 -8.77 8.48 -7.43
C THR A 43 -9.54 9.18 -8.55
N ASP A 44 -9.35 10.45 -8.85
CA ASP A 44 -9.86 11.15 -10.03
C ASP A 44 -8.69 11.78 -10.79
N GLY A 45 -8.70 11.69 -12.13
CA GLY A 45 -7.64 12.23 -12.99
C GLY A 45 -6.64 11.20 -13.50
N TYR A 46 -6.36 11.24 -14.81
CA TYR A 46 -5.41 10.38 -15.49
C TYR A 46 -4.16 11.19 -15.86
N GLY A 47 -2.98 10.72 -15.44
CA GLY A 47 -1.68 11.34 -15.76
C GLY A 47 -1.30 12.53 -14.88
N GLY A 48 -0.19 12.40 -14.15
CA GLY A 48 0.65 13.50 -13.65
C GLY A 48 0.04 14.50 -12.64
N GLY A 49 -1.02 15.21 -13.00
CA GLY A 49 -1.59 16.35 -12.27
C GLY A 49 -2.93 16.07 -11.59
N GLY A 50 -2.96 16.36 -10.29
CA GLY A 50 -4.10 16.95 -9.59
C GLY A 50 -5.44 16.20 -9.61
N GLY A 51 -5.56 15.15 -8.80
CA GLY A 51 -6.84 14.52 -8.49
C GLY A 51 -7.34 14.91 -7.11
N GLY A 52 -8.42 15.69 -6.99
CA GLY A 52 -9.04 15.99 -5.71
C GLY A 52 -10.05 14.93 -5.30
N HIS A 53 -10.02 14.48 -4.03
CA HIS A 53 -10.73 13.25 -3.64
C HIS A 53 -11.76 13.43 -2.55
N GLY A 54 -13.01 13.49 -3.03
CA GLY A 54 -14.24 13.48 -2.26
C GLY A 54 -14.37 12.25 -1.38
N SER A 55 -14.45 12.47 -0.07
CA SER A 55 -15.19 11.56 0.81
C SER A 55 -16.63 11.49 0.32
N GLU A 56 -17.19 10.33 0.00
CA GLU A 56 -18.63 10.22 -0.27
C GLU A 56 -19.35 9.70 0.96
N GLN A 57 -20.29 10.49 1.49
CA GLN A 57 -21.03 10.11 2.68
C GLN A 57 -22.53 9.95 2.46
N LEU A 58 -23.07 8.83 2.94
CA LEU A 58 -24.50 8.56 3.04
C LEU A 58 -24.85 8.09 4.46
N HIS A 59 -25.74 8.85 5.12
CA HIS A 59 -27.03 8.42 5.71
C HIS A 59 -27.34 8.95 7.13
N ASP A 60 -28.64 8.85 7.47
CA ASP A 60 -29.43 9.22 8.65
C ASP A 60 -30.26 10.52 8.56
N ASP A 61 -31.42 10.52 9.24
CA ASP A 61 -32.50 11.53 9.17
C ASP A 61 -32.18 12.84 9.89
N GLN A 62 -31.04 12.90 10.59
CA GLN A 62 -30.54 14.07 11.32
C GLN A 62 -29.13 14.47 10.86
N GLY A 63 -28.82 15.75 10.99
CA GLY A 63 -27.49 16.27 10.71
C GLY A 63 -26.50 15.86 11.79
N VAL A 64 -25.30 15.43 11.40
CA VAL A 64 -24.27 14.91 12.30
C VAL A 64 -22.98 15.72 12.15
N THR A 65 -22.30 15.98 13.26
CA THR A 65 -20.94 16.55 13.23
C THR A 65 -19.93 15.42 13.09
N ALA A 66 -19.05 15.53 12.09
CA ALA A 66 -18.00 14.56 11.84
C ALA A 66 -16.62 15.22 11.74
N LEU A 67 -15.63 14.56 12.33
CA LEU A 67 -14.22 14.88 12.20
C LEU A 67 -13.61 13.95 11.14
N LEU A 68 -13.18 14.51 10.02
CA LEU A 68 -12.39 13.83 9.01
C LEU A 68 -10.91 14.05 9.32
N MET A 69 -10.18 12.95 9.51
CA MET A 69 -8.72 12.94 9.71
C MET A 69 -8.09 12.17 8.55
N LEU A 70 -7.18 12.84 7.84
CA LEU A 70 -6.48 12.30 6.68
C LEU A 70 -4.97 12.39 6.91
N THR A 71 -4.31 11.24 6.84
CA THR A 71 -2.85 11.14 6.83
C THR A 71 -2.38 10.89 5.41
N VAL A 72 -1.59 11.82 4.87
CA VAL A 72 -1.06 11.75 3.51
C VAL A 72 0.47 11.67 3.54
N PRO A 73 1.10 10.67 2.90
CA PRO A 73 2.55 10.56 2.87
C PRO A 73 3.25 11.78 2.26
N TRP A 74 4.50 12.01 2.66
CA TRP A 74 5.32 13.16 2.25
C TRP A 74 5.58 13.26 0.75
N TYR A 75 5.50 12.14 0.03
CA TYR A 75 5.67 12.09 -1.41
C TYR A 75 4.45 12.56 -2.20
N LEU A 76 3.36 12.94 -1.51
CA LEU A 76 2.21 13.61 -2.10
C LEU A 76 2.10 15.01 -1.51
N ARG A 77 2.45 16.02 -2.32
CA ARG A 77 2.39 17.42 -1.91
C ARG A 77 0.96 17.91 -2.01
N LEU A 78 0.35 18.18 -0.86
CA LEU A 78 -1.04 18.66 -0.78
C LEU A 78 -1.12 20.17 -1.05
N TYR A 79 -2.03 20.57 -1.94
CA TYR A 79 -2.35 21.98 -2.18
C TYR A 79 -3.55 22.43 -1.35
N VAL A 80 -3.30 22.79 -0.08
CA VAL A 80 -4.37 23.16 0.88
C VAL A 80 -5.25 24.31 0.37
N HIS A 81 -4.71 25.22 -0.44
CA HIS A 81 -5.47 26.33 -1.05
C HIS A 81 -6.56 25.86 -2.04
N THR A 82 -6.50 24.62 -2.51
CA THR A 82 -7.51 24.00 -3.39
C THR A 82 -8.56 23.21 -2.62
N LEU A 83 -8.50 23.21 -1.27
CA LEU A 83 -9.47 22.54 -0.44
C LEU A 83 -10.85 23.15 -0.67
N SER A 84 -11.79 22.37 -1.20
CA SER A 84 -13.19 22.75 -1.30
C SER A 84 -14.08 21.64 -0.76
N VAL A 85 -15.09 22.03 0.01
CA VAL A 85 -16.08 21.10 0.53
C VAL A 85 -17.42 21.48 -0.07
N SER A 86 -18.06 20.55 -0.78
CA SER A 86 -19.37 20.78 -1.39
C SER A 86 -20.39 19.80 -0.82
N THR A 87 -21.58 20.29 -0.49
CA THR A 87 -22.70 19.47 -0.04
C THR A 87 -23.89 19.72 -0.96
N ARG A 88 -24.43 18.67 -1.59
CA ARG A 88 -25.53 18.81 -2.58
C ARG A 88 -25.24 19.88 -3.65
N GLY A 89 -23.98 20.01 -4.08
CA GLY A 89 -23.55 20.99 -5.09
C GLY A 89 -23.44 22.45 -4.60
N ARG A 90 -23.51 22.69 -3.28
CA ARG A 90 -23.22 24.00 -2.68
C ARG A 90 -21.95 23.94 -1.86
N ASP A 91 -21.12 24.97 -1.96
CA ASP A 91 -19.90 25.06 -1.16
C ASP A 91 -20.23 25.31 0.31
N VAL A 92 -19.61 24.53 1.18
CA VAL A 92 -19.77 24.57 2.63
C VAL A 92 -18.41 24.85 3.24
N VAL A 93 -18.35 25.86 4.10
CA VAL A 93 -17.12 26.16 4.85
C VAL A 93 -17.01 25.17 6.02
N PRO A 94 -15.92 24.41 6.14
CA PRO A 94 -15.68 23.54 7.30
C PRO A 94 -15.58 24.38 8.58
N SER A 95 -16.07 23.84 9.70
CA SER A 95 -16.06 24.55 10.98
C SER A 95 -14.67 24.65 11.61
N TYR A 96 -13.79 23.69 11.30
CA TYR A 96 -12.39 23.70 11.72
C TYR A 96 -11.53 23.04 10.64
N VAL A 97 -10.35 23.62 10.41
CA VAL A 97 -9.33 23.09 9.50
C VAL A 97 -8.00 23.08 10.24
N GLY A 98 -7.54 21.90 10.62
CA GLY A 98 -6.20 21.66 11.14
C GLY A 98 -5.32 21.11 10.03
N TYR A 99 -4.19 21.74 9.74
CA TYR A 99 -3.24 21.24 8.76
C TYR A 99 -1.82 21.26 9.31
N VAL A 100 -1.17 20.10 9.28
CA VAL A 100 0.25 19.95 9.58
C VAL A 100 0.97 19.55 8.29
N PRO A 101 1.85 20.39 7.74
CA PRO A 101 2.60 20.06 6.54
C PRO A 101 3.62 18.95 6.79
N ALA A 102 3.90 18.16 5.76
CA ALA A 102 4.98 17.18 5.77
C ALA A 102 6.33 17.88 5.95
N GLN A 103 7.18 17.29 6.77
CA GLN A 103 8.56 17.74 6.97
C GLN A 103 9.49 16.54 6.75
N GLY A 104 10.34 16.62 5.72
CA GLY A 104 11.20 15.51 5.31
C GLY A 104 10.37 14.28 4.96
N ARG A 105 10.55 13.20 5.73
CA ARG A 105 9.83 11.92 5.57
C ARG A 105 8.56 11.79 6.41
N ARG A 106 8.17 12.82 7.17
CA ARG A 106 6.94 12.83 7.98
C ARG A 106 5.71 13.10 7.10
N PRO A 107 4.57 12.41 7.29
CA PRO A 107 3.37 12.64 6.50
C PRO A 107 2.69 13.98 6.81
N HIS A 108 1.89 14.46 5.88
CA HIS A 108 0.90 15.49 6.10
C HIS A 108 -0.25 14.97 6.96
N LEU A 109 -0.77 15.83 7.84
CA LEU A 109 -2.00 15.58 8.59
C LEU A 109 -3.01 16.67 8.25
N LEU A 110 -4.20 16.28 7.83
CA LEU A 110 -5.34 17.16 7.58
C LEU A 110 -6.51 16.73 8.44
N GLU A 111 -7.02 17.66 9.24
CA GLU A 111 -8.17 17.50 10.12
C GLU A 111 -9.25 18.50 9.71
N LEU A 112 -10.45 18.00 9.43
CA LEU A 112 -11.60 18.82 9.03
C LEU A 112 -12.79 18.48 9.93
N LEU A 113 -13.34 19.51 10.59
CA LEU A 113 -14.61 19.37 11.30
C LEU A 113 -15.74 19.81 10.37
N LEU A 114 -16.60 18.86 10.02
CA LEU A 114 -17.65 19.00 9.03
C LEU A 114 -19.01 18.82 9.70
N GLN A 115 -19.93 19.72 9.38
CA GLN A 115 -21.35 19.50 9.66
C GLN A 115 -21.96 18.81 8.46
N LEU A 116 -22.45 17.60 8.66
CA LEU A 116 -22.98 16.74 7.61
C LEU A 116 -24.51 16.81 7.67
N PRO A 117 -25.17 17.38 6.66
CA PRO A 117 -26.64 17.46 6.65
C PRO A 117 -27.29 16.08 6.48
N PRO A 118 -28.53 15.92 6.97
CA PRO A 118 -29.27 14.66 6.83
C PRO A 118 -29.53 14.33 5.37
N ARG A 119 -29.48 13.04 5.02
CA ARG A 119 -29.72 12.53 3.66
C ARG A 119 -28.97 13.33 2.57
N SER A 120 -27.70 13.64 2.81
CA SER A 120 -26.89 14.44 1.89
C SER A 120 -25.54 13.80 1.63
N THR A 121 -24.97 14.13 0.48
CA THR A 121 -23.61 13.77 0.11
C THR A 121 -22.73 15.02 0.20
N THR A 122 -21.79 14.97 1.12
CA THR A 122 -20.70 15.93 1.34
C THR A 122 -19.47 15.41 0.61
N ARG A 123 -18.86 16.21 -0.26
CA ARG A 123 -17.63 15.89 -0.98
C ARG A 123 -16.54 16.87 -0.59
N VAL A 124 -15.42 16.35 -0.10
CA VAL A 124 -14.21 17.12 0.23
C VAL A 124 -13.20 16.94 -0.89
N THR A 125 -12.86 17.96 -1.66
CA THR A 125 -11.87 17.84 -2.74
C THR A 125 -10.61 18.63 -2.41
N LEU A 126 -9.44 18.10 -2.82
CA LEU A 126 -8.14 18.67 -2.52
C LEU A 126 -7.11 18.21 -3.56
N SER A 127 -6.53 19.13 -4.33
CA SER A 127 -5.49 18.78 -5.30
C SER A 127 -4.17 18.43 -4.62
N PHE A 128 -3.42 17.53 -5.25
CA PHE A 128 -2.07 17.18 -4.83
C PHE A 128 -1.16 16.93 -6.03
N GLU A 129 0.15 16.99 -5.77
CA GLU A 129 1.20 16.67 -6.73
C GLU A 129 2.01 15.45 -6.24
N ARG A 130 2.46 14.63 -7.19
CA ARG A 130 3.31 13.46 -6.93
C ARG A 130 4.77 13.89 -6.94
N ALA A 131 5.49 13.68 -5.84
CA ALA A 131 6.92 13.97 -5.77
C ALA A 131 7.74 12.89 -6.50
N LEU A 132 8.86 13.31 -7.08
CA LEU A 132 9.88 12.39 -7.58
C LEU A 132 10.65 11.83 -6.38
N LEU A 133 10.55 10.51 -6.20
CA LEU A 133 11.30 9.77 -5.18
C LEU A 133 12.71 9.44 -5.67
N THR A 134 13.64 9.29 -4.73
CA THR A 134 14.95 8.69 -5.00
C THR A 134 14.81 7.17 -5.19
N TRP A 135 15.76 6.54 -5.89
CA TRP A 135 15.71 5.10 -6.18
C TRP A 135 15.60 4.23 -4.92
N THR A 136 16.19 4.68 -3.81
CA THR A 136 16.17 3.99 -2.51
C THR A 136 14.81 3.99 -1.82
N ASP A 137 13.93 4.92 -2.20
CA ASP A 137 12.67 5.17 -1.52
C ASP A 137 11.50 4.42 -2.19
N TYR A 138 11.78 3.80 -3.35
CA TYR A 138 10.84 2.91 -4.02
C TYR A 138 10.78 1.54 -3.34
N PRO A 139 9.59 0.92 -3.25
CA PRO A 139 9.46 -0.48 -2.88
C PRO A 139 10.16 -1.38 -3.92
N PRO A 140 10.44 -2.65 -3.60
CA PRO A 140 11.09 -3.58 -4.53
C PRO A 140 10.33 -3.78 -5.85
N ASP A 141 9.01 -3.53 -5.87
CA ASP A 141 8.21 -3.45 -7.09
C ASP A 141 7.51 -2.08 -7.23
N PRO A 142 8.08 -1.16 -8.02
CA PRO A 142 7.51 0.17 -8.23
C PRO A 142 6.28 0.19 -9.13
N ASN A 143 6.07 -0.86 -9.93
CA ASN A 143 4.95 -0.92 -10.87
C ASN A 143 3.62 -1.19 -10.14
N HIS A 144 3.67 -1.80 -8.96
CA HIS A 144 2.52 -2.01 -8.09
C HIS A 144 1.89 -0.71 -7.57
N GLY A 145 2.68 0.36 -7.46
CA GLY A 145 2.25 1.63 -6.88
C GLY A 145 2.33 1.67 -5.35
N PHE A 146 1.88 2.79 -4.79
CA PHE A 146 2.03 3.13 -3.38
C PHE A 146 0.69 3.14 -2.67
N TYR A 147 0.62 2.50 -1.52
CA TYR A 147 -0.56 2.56 -0.66
C TYR A 147 -0.57 3.83 0.18
N ILE A 148 -1.71 4.50 0.20
CA ILE A 148 -2.01 5.63 1.06
C ILE A 148 -2.95 5.14 2.15
N ALA A 149 -2.67 5.56 3.39
CA ALA A 149 -3.48 5.23 4.54
C ALA A 149 -4.97 5.62 4.36
N SER A 150 -5.82 4.84 5.01
CA SER A 150 -7.25 5.10 5.13
C SER A 150 -7.49 6.45 5.80
N ALA A 151 -8.47 7.19 5.29
CA ALA A 151 -9.03 8.33 6.00
C ALA A 151 -9.93 7.83 7.13
N VAL A 152 -9.93 8.57 8.23
CA VAL A 152 -10.74 8.26 9.40
C VAL A 152 -11.83 9.30 9.51
N VAL A 153 -13.08 8.87 9.55
CA VAL A 153 -14.23 9.73 9.86
C VAL A 153 -14.77 9.33 11.21
N THR A 154 -14.74 10.27 12.15
CA THR A 154 -15.32 10.10 13.48
C THR A 154 -16.57 10.98 13.58
N ALA A 155 -17.74 10.36 13.64
CA ALA A 155 -19.02 11.04 13.67
C ALA A 155 -19.68 10.92 15.05
N MET A 156 -20.27 12.02 15.50
CA MET A 156 -21.04 12.10 16.74
C MET A 156 -22.50 11.77 16.46
N MET A 157 -22.89 10.51 16.65
CA MET A 157 -24.26 10.04 16.39
C MET A 157 -25.13 10.18 17.66
N PRO A 158 -26.42 10.52 17.55
CA PRO A 158 -27.34 10.33 18.67
C PRO A 158 -27.43 8.82 19.00
N ILE A 159 -27.42 8.46 20.29
CA ILE A 159 -27.57 7.06 20.70
C ILE A 159 -29.04 6.68 20.58
N ASP A 160 -29.37 5.77 19.67
CA ASP A 160 -30.67 5.10 19.71
C ASP A 160 -30.61 3.99 20.76
N VAL A 161 -31.38 4.15 21.83
CA VAL A 161 -31.49 3.23 22.98
C VAL A 161 -31.89 1.80 22.56
N ASN A 162 -32.40 1.63 21.34
CA ASN A 162 -32.81 0.34 20.78
C ASN A 162 -31.72 -0.37 19.96
N GLN A 163 -30.53 0.20 19.82
CA GLN A 163 -29.41 -0.44 19.12
C GLN A 163 -28.42 -0.99 20.14
N THR A 164 -28.38 -2.31 20.26
CA THR A 164 -27.26 -2.99 20.90
C THR A 164 -26.00 -2.66 20.10
N LEU A 165 -25.15 -1.80 20.65
CA LEU A 165 -23.81 -1.56 20.12
C LEU A 165 -23.07 -2.89 20.15
N VAL A 166 -23.04 -3.59 19.02
CA VAL A 166 -22.07 -4.67 18.80
C VAL A 166 -20.73 -3.97 18.62
N VAL A 167 -20.12 -3.59 19.74
CA VAL A 167 -18.72 -3.23 19.81
C VAL A 167 -17.97 -4.50 19.43
N GLY A 168 -17.43 -4.55 18.21
CA GLY A 168 -16.65 -5.68 17.68
C GLY A 168 -15.36 -6.00 18.45
N PHE A 169 -15.19 -5.43 19.64
CA PHE A 169 -14.25 -5.84 20.67
C PHE A 169 -15.05 -6.19 21.92
N ALA A 170 -15.38 -7.47 22.09
CA ALA A 170 -15.86 -8.00 23.35
C ALA A 170 -14.70 -7.97 24.37
N THR A 171 -14.38 -6.79 24.90
CA THR A 171 -13.72 -6.72 26.20
C THR A 171 -14.76 -7.05 27.25
N GLN A 172 -14.44 -7.90 28.22
CA GLN A 172 -15.30 -8.40 29.31
C GLN A 172 -15.87 -7.30 30.25
N PHE A 173 -15.83 -6.03 29.85
CA PHE A 173 -16.29 -4.85 30.59
C PHE A 173 -17.66 -4.31 30.11
N ALA A 174 -18.43 -5.07 29.34
CA ALA A 174 -19.72 -4.62 28.80
C ALA A 174 -20.84 -4.45 29.84
N ASN A 175 -20.68 -4.91 31.09
CA ASN A 175 -21.77 -4.86 32.08
C ASN A 175 -21.72 -3.67 33.05
N ARG A 176 -20.76 -2.74 32.94
CA ARG A 176 -20.72 -1.55 33.80
C ARG A 176 -20.15 -0.32 33.10
N THR A 177 -20.97 0.33 32.27
CA THR A 177 -20.90 1.79 32.14
C THR A 177 -22.31 2.37 32.06
N PRO A 178 -22.87 2.94 33.14
CA PRO A 178 -23.94 3.92 33.02
C PRO A 178 -23.28 5.26 32.70
N LEU A 179 -22.65 5.37 31.53
CA LEU A 179 -22.26 6.68 31.03
C LEU A 179 -23.41 7.14 30.16
N SER A 180 -24.21 8.02 30.74
CA SER A 180 -25.06 8.97 30.02
C SER A 180 -24.19 9.77 29.04
N LEU A 181 -23.83 9.16 27.92
CA LEU A 181 -23.35 9.87 26.76
C LEU A 181 -24.59 10.06 25.89
N GLU A 182 -25.19 11.24 25.90
CA GLU A 182 -26.34 11.57 25.03
C GLU A 182 -26.02 11.37 23.53
N ARG A 183 -24.73 11.15 23.18
CA ARG A 183 -24.21 10.99 21.83
C ARG A 183 -23.16 9.88 21.79
N GLY A 184 -23.31 8.91 20.90
CA GLY A 184 -22.36 7.83 20.64
C GLY A 184 -21.33 8.24 19.59
N VAL A 185 -20.09 7.78 19.75
CA VAL A 185 -19.02 8.04 18.79
C VAL A 185 -18.92 6.87 17.82
N SER A 186 -19.14 7.13 16.53
CA SER A 186 -18.97 6.14 15.46
C SER A 186 -17.74 6.48 14.63
N ARG A 187 -16.83 5.51 14.45
CA ARG A 187 -15.59 5.68 13.69
C ARG A 187 -15.60 4.77 12.48
N VAL A 188 -15.49 5.37 11.30
CA VAL A 188 -15.48 4.67 10.01
C VAL A 188 -14.16 4.94 9.31
N TYR A 189 -13.60 3.88 8.72
CA TYR A 189 -12.36 3.93 7.95
C TYR A 189 -12.68 3.77 6.46
N THR A 190 -12.06 4.59 5.62
CA THR A 190 -12.13 4.40 4.17
C THR A 190 -11.25 3.22 3.75
N PRO A 191 -11.50 2.61 2.58
CA PRO A 191 -10.50 1.74 1.98
C PRO A 191 -9.16 2.50 1.79
N PRO A 192 -8.01 1.79 1.85
CA PRO A 192 -6.73 2.36 1.49
C PRO A 192 -6.72 2.67 -0.01
N LEU A 193 -5.98 3.72 -0.38
CA LEU A 193 -5.95 4.21 -1.75
C LEU A 193 -4.61 3.85 -2.40
N LEU A 194 -4.64 3.26 -3.59
CA LEU A 194 -3.44 2.93 -4.35
C LEU A 194 -3.15 4.04 -5.36
N ILE A 195 -1.91 4.56 -5.34
CA ILE A 195 -1.48 5.60 -6.26
C ILE A 195 -0.23 5.16 -7.03
N SER A 196 -0.24 5.36 -8.35
CA SER A 196 0.96 5.21 -9.17
C SER A 196 1.81 6.48 -9.07
N LEU A 197 3.08 6.30 -8.71
CA LEU A 197 4.12 7.33 -8.80
C LEU A 197 4.91 7.12 -10.11
N PRO A 198 5.55 8.16 -10.65
CA PRO A 198 6.40 8.02 -11.83
C PRO A 198 7.58 7.09 -11.53
N THR A 199 7.52 5.86 -12.01
CA THR A 199 8.54 4.84 -11.76
C THR A 199 9.89 5.25 -12.35
N PRO A 200 11.01 5.07 -11.61
CA PRO A 200 12.33 5.42 -12.12
C PRO A 200 12.83 4.31 -13.05
N ASP A 201 13.68 4.67 -14.00
CA ASP A 201 14.27 3.71 -14.93
C ASP A 201 15.33 2.84 -14.23
N PHE A 202 14.96 1.62 -13.82
CA PHE A 202 15.91 0.65 -13.25
C PHE A 202 16.89 0.05 -14.28
N SER A 203 16.64 0.28 -15.56
CA SER A 203 17.51 -0.20 -16.65
C SER A 203 18.80 0.62 -16.78
N MET A 204 18.79 1.91 -16.43
CA MET A 204 19.99 2.75 -16.58
C MET A 204 21.13 2.30 -15.65
N PRO A 205 20.90 2.04 -14.35
CA PRO A 205 21.94 1.46 -13.49
C PRO A 205 22.38 0.06 -13.93
N TYR A 206 21.46 -0.76 -14.44
CA TYR A 206 21.79 -2.11 -14.92
C TYR A 206 22.84 -2.07 -16.05
N ASN A 207 22.66 -1.17 -17.01
CA ASN A 207 23.63 -1.00 -18.10
C ASN A 207 25.01 -0.59 -17.58
N VAL A 208 25.08 0.25 -16.55
CA VAL A 208 26.35 0.65 -15.91
C VAL A 208 26.99 -0.53 -15.18
N ILE A 209 26.21 -1.36 -14.50
CA ILE A 209 26.72 -2.57 -13.82
C ILE A 209 27.28 -3.56 -14.85
N CYS A 210 26.58 -3.77 -15.96
CA CYS A 210 27.07 -4.62 -17.05
C CYS A 210 28.38 -4.07 -17.64
N LEU A 211 28.47 -2.76 -17.89
CA LEU A 211 29.67 -2.14 -18.43
C LEU A 211 30.85 -2.19 -17.45
N THR A 212 30.63 -1.93 -16.16
CA THR A 212 31.70 -2.00 -15.16
C THR A 212 32.18 -3.44 -14.97
N CYS A 213 31.29 -4.42 -15.01
CA CYS A 213 31.64 -5.85 -14.96
C CYS A 213 32.51 -6.26 -16.17
N THR A 214 32.18 -5.82 -17.39
CA THR A 214 33.00 -6.13 -18.57
C THR A 214 34.37 -5.46 -18.51
N VAL A 215 34.43 -4.20 -18.07
CA VAL A 215 35.70 -3.49 -17.86
C VAL A 215 36.57 -4.20 -16.82
N LEU A 216 35.98 -4.65 -15.71
CA LEU A 216 36.69 -5.41 -14.67
C LEU A 216 37.15 -6.77 -15.20
N ALA A 217 36.34 -7.48 -15.97
CA ALA A 217 36.70 -8.78 -16.53
C ALA A 217 37.86 -8.67 -17.53
N VAL A 218 37.82 -7.68 -18.43
CA VAL A 218 38.91 -7.42 -19.39
C VAL A 218 40.17 -6.94 -18.67
N GLY A 219 40.02 -6.02 -17.72
CA GLY A 219 41.13 -5.48 -16.92
C GLY A 219 41.82 -6.58 -16.13
N PHE A 220 41.07 -7.33 -15.32
CA PHE A 220 41.63 -8.42 -14.51
C PHE A 220 42.16 -9.56 -15.38
N GLY A 221 41.46 -9.93 -16.46
CA GLY A 221 41.91 -10.96 -17.39
C GLY A 221 43.24 -10.61 -18.05
N SER A 222 43.38 -9.35 -18.51
CA SER A 222 44.64 -8.87 -19.09
C SER A 222 45.78 -8.81 -18.07
N LEU A 223 45.50 -8.34 -16.85
CA LEU A 223 46.48 -8.26 -15.77
C LEU A 223 46.93 -9.65 -15.32
N HIS A 224 45.99 -10.57 -15.13
CA HIS A 224 46.28 -11.95 -14.78
C HIS A 224 47.11 -12.64 -15.86
N ASN A 225 46.78 -12.43 -17.14
CA ASN A 225 47.55 -12.97 -18.25
C ASN A 225 48.98 -12.42 -18.25
N LEU A 226 49.19 -11.12 -18.04
CA LEU A 226 50.53 -10.53 -17.95
C LEU A 226 51.35 -11.09 -16.78
N LEU A 227 50.73 -11.26 -15.61
CA LEU A 227 51.43 -11.72 -14.40
C LEU A 227 51.71 -13.23 -14.40
N THR A 228 50.84 -14.04 -15.01
CA THR A 228 50.96 -15.51 -14.97
C THR A 228 51.56 -16.12 -16.22
N ARG A 229 51.53 -15.43 -17.37
CA ARG A 229 52.07 -15.96 -18.63
C ARG A 229 53.60 -15.94 -18.59
N ARG A 230 54.19 -17.13 -18.43
CA ARG A 230 55.62 -17.35 -18.63
C ARG A 230 55.91 -17.32 -20.13
N PHE A 231 56.65 -16.32 -20.59
CA PHE A 231 57.16 -16.29 -21.96
C PHE A 231 58.23 -17.37 -22.12
N THR A 232 57.85 -18.52 -22.65
CA THR A 232 58.82 -19.51 -23.12
C THR A 232 59.34 -19.03 -24.47
N VAL A 233 60.65 -18.79 -24.55
CA VAL A 233 61.32 -18.63 -25.84
C VAL A 233 61.09 -19.95 -26.58
N ALA A 234 60.36 -19.89 -27.69
CA ALA A 234 60.24 -21.04 -28.57
C ALA A 234 61.67 -21.41 -29.00
N GLN A 235 62.21 -22.50 -28.47
CA GLN A 235 63.41 -23.10 -29.04
C GLN A 235 63.10 -23.33 -30.53
N PRO A 236 64.00 -22.93 -31.46
CA PRO A 236 63.81 -23.27 -32.85
C PRO A 236 63.64 -24.79 -32.89
N ALA A 237 62.48 -25.24 -33.38
CA ALA A 237 62.15 -26.66 -33.40
C ALA A 237 63.35 -27.42 -33.98
N PRO A 238 63.79 -28.54 -33.36
CA PRO A 238 64.81 -29.37 -34.00
C PRO A 238 64.28 -29.68 -35.40
N ALA A 239 65.07 -29.33 -36.42
CA ALA A 239 64.69 -29.48 -37.82
C ALA A 239 64.02 -30.85 -37.99
N SER A 240 62.75 -30.84 -38.41
CA SER A 240 61.94 -32.06 -38.45
C SER A 240 62.71 -33.15 -39.19
N ARG A 241 62.59 -34.41 -38.74
CA ARG A 241 63.33 -35.57 -39.33
C ARG A 241 63.27 -35.61 -40.85
N LEU A 242 62.19 -35.10 -41.44
CA LEU A 242 62.01 -34.97 -42.89
C LEU A 242 62.97 -33.95 -43.51
N VAL A 243 63.16 -32.79 -42.88
CA VAL A 243 64.12 -31.76 -43.34
C VAL A 243 65.56 -32.27 -43.21
N THR A 244 65.90 -32.99 -42.13
CA THR A 244 67.23 -33.63 -41.99
C THR A 244 67.45 -34.76 -43.00
N CYS A 245 66.41 -35.56 -43.27
CA CYS A 245 66.48 -36.66 -44.24
C CYS A 245 66.61 -36.16 -45.68
N LEU A 246 65.81 -35.16 -46.07
CA LEU A 246 65.94 -34.49 -47.37
C LEU A 246 67.30 -33.81 -47.53
N ALA A 247 67.80 -33.16 -46.48
CA ALA A 247 69.14 -32.57 -46.48
C ALA A 247 70.24 -33.63 -46.66
N ASN A 248 70.11 -34.80 -46.01
CA ASN A 248 71.07 -35.90 -46.16
C ASN A 248 70.99 -36.59 -47.53
N ILE A 249 69.80 -36.71 -48.14
CA ILE A 249 69.64 -37.23 -49.51
C ILE A 249 70.28 -36.29 -50.53
N LEU A 250 70.02 -34.98 -50.43
CA LEU A 250 70.62 -33.97 -51.30
C LEU A 250 72.15 -33.88 -51.15
N ARG A 251 72.68 -34.06 -49.93
CA ARG A 251 74.13 -34.13 -49.69
C ARG A 251 74.76 -35.39 -50.26
N ARG A 252 74.07 -36.53 -50.18
CA ARG A 252 74.51 -37.80 -50.75
C ARG A 252 74.58 -37.75 -52.28
N MET A 253 73.65 -37.03 -52.92
CA MET A 253 73.71 -36.76 -54.36
C MET A 253 74.85 -35.80 -54.74
N ARG A 254 75.30 -34.94 -53.83
CA ARG A 254 76.42 -34.01 -54.03
C ARG A 254 77.77 -34.57 -53.57
N GLY A 255 77.84 -35.83 -53.14
CA GLY A 255 79.09 -36.52 -52.77
C GLY A 255 79.71 -36.07 -51.44
N VAL A 256 78.96 -35.40 -50.57
CA VAL A 256 79.45 -34.89 -49.27
C VAL A 256 78.94 -35.79 -48.13
N PRO A 257 79.73 -36.06 -47.07
CA PRO A 257 79.30 -36.89 -45.96
C PRO A 257 78.05 -36.33 -45.23
N PRO A 258 77.19 -37.22 -44.68
CA PRO A 258 75.94 -36.83 -44.02
C PRO A 258 76.17 -36.12 -42.68
N LEU A 259 75.17 -35.35 -42.23
CA LEU A 259 75.06 -34.83 -40.86
C LEU A 259 74.76 -35.94 -39.87
#